data_AF-A0A536AB61-F1
#
_entry.id   AF-A0A536AB61-F1
#
_cell.length_a   1.000
_cell.length_b   1.000
_cell.length_c   1.000
_cell.angle_alpha   90.00
_cell.angle_beta   90.00
_cell.angle_gamma   90.00
#
_symmetry.space_group_name_H-M   'P 1'
#
loop_
_entity.id
_entity.type
_entity.pdbx_description
1 polymer ?
#
loop_
_entity_poly.entity_id
_entity_poly.type
_entity_poly.pdbx_seq_one_letter_code
_entity_poly.pdbx_strand_id
1 'polypeptide(L)' 'MKVTTAGGQTYTTQLFFPGVSQNSNDSIYAANMLINLSSASATPRTGTFNFIINVA' A
#
# COMPACT_ATOMS: atom_id res chain seq x y z
N MET A 1 -5.91 5.05 -2.90
CA MET A 1 -6.09 5.68 -1.57
C MET A 1 -5.78 7.17 -1.63
N LYS A 2 -6.43 7.96 -0.77
CA LYS A 2 -6.08 9.36 -0.51
C LYS A 2 -5.83 9.53 0.99
N VAL A 3 -4.72 10.17 1.36
CA VAL A 3 -4.34 10.43 2.75
C VAL A 3 -4.17 11.94 2.92
N THR A 4 -4.92 12.52 3.84
CA THR A 4 -4.89 13.97 4.11
C THR A 4 -4.47 14.18 5.55
N THR A 5 -3.36 14.88 5.76
CA THR A 5 -2.94 15.27 7.10
C THR A 5 -3.84 16.39 7.62
N ALA A 6 -3.94 16.54 8.94
CA ALA A 6 -4.73 17.62 9.53
C ALA A 6 -4.22 18.99 9.04
N GLY A 7 -5.07 19.76 8.36
CA GLY A 7 -4.74 21.08 7.81
C GLY A 7 -3.69 21.08 6.68
N GLY A 8 -3.29 19.92 6.15
CA GLY A 8 -2.20 19.82 5.18
C GLY A 8 -2.62 19.32 3.80
N GLN A 9 -1.62 19.00 2.98
CA GLN A 9 -1.81 18.49 1.63
C GLN A 9 -2.40 17.07 1.63
N THR A 10 -3.17 16.77 0.59
CA THR A 10 -3.63 15.39 0.31
C THR A 10 -2.64 14.67 -0.59
N TYR A 11 -2.22 13.48 -0.16
CA TYR A 11 -1.40 12.53 -0.92
C TYR A 11 -2.30 11.49 -1.58
N THR A 12 -2.21 11.35 -2.90
CA THR A 12 -2.95 10.32 -3.65
C THR A 12 -1.97 9.22 -4.06
N THR A 13 -2.34 7.98 -3.77
CA THR A 13 -1.49 6.80 -4.02
C THR A 13 -2.34 5.54 -4.18
N GLN A 14 -1.71 4.39 -4.33
CA GLN A 14 -2.32 3.06 -4.33
C GLN A 14 -1.45 2.07 -3.54
N LEU A 15 -1.99 0.89 -3.26
CA LEU A 15 -1.28 -0.19 -2.57
C LEU A 15 -1.37 -1.46 -3.41
N PHE A 16 -0.34 -2.29 -3.36
CA PHE A 16 -0.23 -3.53 -4.11
C PHE A 16 -0.24 -4.74 -3.16
N PHE A 17 -0.73 -5.87 -3.67
CA PHE A 17 -0.62 -7.15 -2.97
C PHE A 17 0.70 -7.85 -3.35
N PRO A 18 1.40 -8.47 -2.38
CA PRO A 18 2.61 -9.23 -2.67
C PRO A 18 2.31 -10.53 -3.43
N GLY A 19 3.22 -10.94 -4.31
CA GLY A 19 3.13 -12.19 -5.06
C GLY A 19 2.15 -12.20 -6.24
N VAL A 20 1.52 -11.07 -6.56
CA VAL A 20 0.67 -10.93 -7.75
C VAL A 20 1.57 -10.84 -8.99
N SER A 21 1.40 -11.76 -9.95
CA SER A 21 2.25 -11.84 -11.15
C SER A 21 2.15 -10.59 -12.02
N GLN A 22 0.98 -9.97 -12.05
CA GLN A 22 0.71 -8.74 -12.80
C GLN A 22 1.56 -7.54 -12.34
N ASN A 23 2.07 -7.53 -11.11
CA ASN A 23 2.94 -6.47 -10.62
C ASN A 23 4.18 -6.26 -11.52
N SER A 24 4.65 -7.32 -12.19
CA SER A 24 5.82 -7.24 -13.10
C SER A 24 5.55 -6.50 -14.41
N ASN A 25 4.29 -6.39 -14.82
CA ASN A 25 3.87 -5.73 -16.06
C ASN A 25 3.10 -4.43 -15.81
N ASP A 26 2.90 -4.06 -14.54
CA ASP A 26 2.20 -2.85 -14.16
C ASP A 26 3.19 -1.69 -14.02
N SER A 27 3.10 -0.72 -14.94
CA SER A 27 4.01 0.44 -15.00
C SER A 27 4.02 1.32 -13.75
N ILE A 28 2.99 1.25 -12.91
CA ILE A 28 2.89 2.04 -11.67
C ILE A 28 3.20 1.20 -10.42
N TYR A 29 3.64 -0.06 -10.59
CA TYR A 29 4.11 -0.89 -9.50
C TYR A 29 5.33 -0.27 -8.81
N ALA A 30 5.26 -0.22 -7.47
CA ALA A 30 6.38 0.17 -6.63
C ALA A 30 6.43 -0.73 -5.38
N ALA A 31 7.58 -1.35 -5.13
CA ALA A 31 7.74 -2.32 -4.04
C ALA A 31 7.50 -1.71 -2.64
N ASN A 32 7.73 -0.41 -2.46
CA ASN A 32 7.45 0.31 -1.23
C ASN A 32 5.95 0.58 -0.98
N MET A 33 5.06 0.17 -1.91
CA MET A 33 3.61 0.25 -1.78
C MET A 33 2.97 -1.13 -1.55
N LEU A 34 3.77 -2.16 -1.31
CA LEU A 34 3.28 -3.49 -0.96
C LEU A 34 2.69 -3.50 0.46
N ILE A 35 1.50 -4.05 0.61
CA ILE A 35 0.96 -4.36 1.93
C ILE A 35 1.67 -5.59 2.51
N ASN A 36 1.77 -5.63 3.83
CA ASN A 36 2.03 -6.88 4.53
C ASN A 36 0.72 -7.65 4.65
N LEU A 37 0.73 -8.95 4.33
CA LEU A 37 -0.42 -9.82 4.49
C LEU A 37 -0.17 -10.82 5.61
N SER A 38 -1.20 -11.13 6.40
CA SER A 38 -1.21 -12.30 7.27
C SER A 38 -1.04 -13.60 6.46
N SER A 39 -0.78 -14.71 7.16
CA SER A 39 -0.55 -16.03 6.56
C SER A 39 -1.52 -16.35 5.42
N ALA A 40 -1.04 -17.01 4.36
CA ALA A 40 -1.86 -17.48 3.25
C ALA A 40 -2.95 -18.47 3.68
N SER A 41 -2.81 -19.12 4.84
CA SER A 41 -3.80 -20.03 5.41
C SER A 41 -4.91 -19.35 6.22
N ALA A 42 -4.81 -18.04 6.50
CA ALA A 42 -5.84 -17.31 7.24
C ALA A 42 -6.99 -16.90 6.31
N THR A 43 -8.23 -17.12 6.74
CA THR A 43 -9.43 -16.71 5.99
C THR A 43 -10.43 -16.06 6.94
N PRO A 44 -10.67 -14.74 6.86
CA PRO A 44 -10.05 -13.79 5.92
C PRO A 44 -8.57 -13.50 6.23
N ARG A 45 -7.83 -13.02 5.22
CA ARG A 45 -6.48 -12.47 5.41
C ARG A 45 -6.55 -11.02 5.87
N THR A 46 -5.58 -10.60 6.67
CA THR A 46 -5.44 -9.23 7.18
C THR A 46 -4.27 -8.55 6.47
N GLY A 47 -4.49 -7.34 5.95
CA GLY A 47 -3.46 -6.50 5.33
C GLY A 47 -3.04 -5.34 6.25
N THR A 48 -1.75 -5.03 6.32
CA THR A 48 -1.23 -3.86 7.04
C THR A 48 -0.27 -3.05 6.17
N PHE A 49 -0.31 -1.72 6.30
CA PHE A 49 0.57 -0.79 5.60
C PHE A 49 0.76 0.48 6.45
N ASN A 50 1.99 0.96 6.57
CA ASN A 50 2.31 2.19 7.29
C ASN A 50 2.58 3.32 6.29
N PHE A 51 1.82 4.40 6.37
CA PHE A 51 2.13 5.62 5.63
C PHE A 51 3.19 6.42 6.39
N ILE A 52 4.31 6.70 5.74
CA ILE A 52 5.32 7.61 6.24
C ILE A 52 5.16 8.92 5.48
N ILE A 53 4.76 9.98 6.18
CA ILE A 53 4.54 11.30 5.59
C ILE A 53 5.52 12.27 6.23
N ASN A 54 6.34 12.91 5.41
CA ASN A 54 7.25 13.95 5.87
C ASN A 54 6.45 15.25 6.05
N VAL A 55 6.03 15.52 7.29
CA VAL A 55 5.40 16.78 7.71
C VAL A 55 6.44 17.62 8.46
N ALA A 56 6.51 18.91 8.18
CA ALA A 56 7.34 19.88 8.90
C ALA A 56 6.66 20.34 10.19
#